data_AF-A0AAF0R5V1-F1
#
_entry.id   AF-A0AAF0R5V1-F1
#
_cell.length_a   1.000
_cell.length_b   1.000
_cell.length_c   1.000
_cell.angle_alpha   90.00
_cell.angle_beta   90.00
_cell.angle_gamma   90.00
#
_symmetry.space_group_name_H-M   'P 1'
#
loop_
_entity.id
_entity.type
_entity.pdbx_description
1 polymer ?
#
loop_
_entity_poly.entity_id
_entity_poly.type
_entity_poly.pdbx_seq_one_letter_code
_entity_poly.pdbx_strand_id
1 'polypeptide(L)'
;MLMEQPSQQIPTWPWRQIWKCRIPYKVSCFIWLLAKDAALTQDNVMKRGITLCSRCVLCGETSETVNHLFLHCKFTQQLWRVF
;
A
#
# COMPACT_ATOMS: atom_id res chain seq x y z
N MET A 1 1.93 -44.56 -0.50
CA MET A 1 2.57 -43.52 -1.32
C MET A 1 2.04 -42.18 -0.83
N LEU A 2 2.69 -41.62 0.19
CA LEU A 2 2.34 -40.28 0.69
C LEU A 2 2.87 -39.28 -0.34
N MET A 3 1.96 -38.54 -0.96
CA MET A 3 2.33 -37.44 -1.86
C MET A 3 2.81 -36.28 -0.99
N GLU A 4 4.12 -36.07 -0.93
CA GLU A 4 4.69 -34.86 -0.34
C GLU A 4 4.24 -33.65 -1.16
N GLN A 5 3.47 -32.76 -0.54
CA GLN A 5 3.11 -31.46 -1.12
C GLN A 5 4.38 -30.58 -1.18
N PRO A 6 4.69 -29.92 -2.31
CA PRO A 6 5.83 -29.04 -2.39
C PRO A 6 5.62 -27.83 -1.47
N SER A 7 6.62 -27.54 -0.63
CA SER A 7 6.64 -26.36 0.23
C SER A 7 6.59 -25.09 -0.62
N GLN A 8 5.39 -24.49 -0.75
CA GLN A 8 5.24 -23.18 -1.37
C GLN A 8 6.01 -22.15 -0.52
N GLN A 9 7.18 -21.75 -1.01
CA GLN A 9 7.95 -20.67 -0.39
C GLN A 9 7.18 -19.37 -0.58
N ILE A 10 6.61 -18.85 0.50
CA ILE A 10 5.99 -17.53 0.51
C ILE A 10 7.12 -16.51 0.27
N PRO A 11 7.11 -15.75 -0.82
CA PRO A 11 8.15 -14.75 -1.06
C PRO A 11 8.13 -13.75 0.10
N THR A 12 9.24 -13.67 0.84
CA THR A 12 9.37 -12.73 1.95
C THR A 12 9.49 -11.31 1.39
N TRP A 13 8.61 -10.42 1.83
CA TRP A 13 8.66 -9.03 1.38
C TRP A 13 10.00 -8.39 1.80
N PRO A 14 10.70 -7.68 0.91
CA PRO A 14 12.06 -7.22 1.16
C PRO A 14 12.11 -5.91 1.99
N TRP A 15 11.60 -5.95 3.22
CA TRP A 15 11.51 -4.80 4.15
C TRP A 15 12.80 -3.98 4.29
N ARG A 16 13.96 -4.65 4.19
CA ARG A 16 15.29 -4.02 4.29
C ARG A 16 15.55 -3.01 3.16
N GLN A 17 14.90 -3.15 2.00
CA GLN A 17 15.11 -2.25 0.87
C GLN A 17 14.60 -0.83 1.15
N ILE A 18 13.53 -0.67 1.94
CA ILE A 18 12.94 0.63 2.29
C ILE A 18 13.98 1.56 2.95
N TRP A 19 14.89 0.98 3.74
CA TRP A 19 15.91 1.71 4.50
C TRP A 19 17.23 1.87 3.74
N LYS A 20 17.42 1.17 2.62
CA LYS A 20 18.63 1.24 1.79
C LYS A 20 18.58 2.35 0.73
N CYS A 21 17.38 2.86 0.42
CA CYS A 21 17.21 3.94 -0.55
C CYS A 21 17.83 5.25 -0.04
N ARG A 22 18.52 5.98 -0.92
CA ARG A 22 19.02 7.34 -0.65
C ARG A 22 17.89 8.36 -0.70
N ILE A 23 16.97 8.28 0.25
CA ILE A 23 15.82 9.17 0.40
C ILE A 23 15.81 9.76 1.83
N PRO A 24 15.15 10.92 2.04
CA PRO A 24 14.98 11.45 3.38
C PRO A 24 14.28 10.44 4.30
N TYR A 25 14.73 10.33 5.55
CA TYR A 25 14.22 9.35 6.52
C TYR A 25 12.68 9.40 6.68
N LYS A 26 12.10 10.59 6.63
CA LYS A 26 10.64 10.80 6.67
C LYS A 26 9.91 10.04 5.55
N VAL A 27 10.50 9.96 4.36
CA VAL A 27 9.94 9.23 3.21
C VAL A 27 10.06 7.73 3.44
N SER A 28 11.19 7.23 3.95
CA SER A 28 11.35 5.80 4.32
C SER A 28 10.33 5.37 5.38
N CYS A 29 10.13 6.18 6.43
CA CYS A 29 9.11 5.92 7.45
C CYS A 29 7.71 5.88 6.84
N PHE A 30 7.41 6.79 5.91
CA PHE A 30 6.12 6.80 5.23
C PHE A 30 5.92 5.55 4.38
N ILE A 31 6.90 5.17 3.56
CA ILE A 31 6.86 3.93 2.76
C ILE A 31 6.67 2.69 3.66
N TRP A 32 7.33 2.65 4.82
CA TRP A 32 7.14 1.59 5.79
C TRP A 32 5.68 1.51 6.30
N LEU A 33 5.06 2.65 6.61
CA LEU A 33 3.65 2.71 7.00
C LEU A 33 2.72 2.23 5.88
N LEU A 34 3.01 2.61 4.63
CA LEU A 34 2.25 2.14 3.46
C LEU A 34 2.37 0.62 3.31
N ALA A 35 3.57 0.08 3.42
CA ALA A 35 3.82 -1.36 3.28
C ALA A 35 3.20 -2.19 4.42
N LYS A 36 2.85 -1.55 5.55
CA LYS A 36 2.13 -2.16 6.67
C LYS A 36 0.63 -1.90 6.66
N ASP A 37 0.11 -1.27 5.60
CA ASP A 37 -1.30 -0.83 5.51
C ASP A 37 -1.74 -0.05 6.78
N ALA A 38 -0.85 0.81 7.28
CA ALA A 38 -1.02 1.55 8.54
C ALA A 38 -1.17 3.07 8.32
N ALA A 39 -1.19 3.51 7.06
CA ALA A 39 -1.42 4.91 6.72
C ALA A 39 -2.87 5.32 7.01
N LEU A 40 -3.10 6.61 7.21
CA LEU A 40 -4.42 7.20 7.51
C LEU A 40 -5.30 7.32 6.26
N THR A 41 -5.55 6.20 5.59
CA THR A 41 -6.54 6.08 4.51
C THR A 41 -7.92 5.82 5.10
N GLN A 42 -8.98 6.21 4.37
CA GLN A 42 -10.36 6.02 4.84
C GLN A 42 -10.68 4.55 5.16
N ASP A 43 -10.14 3.58 4.41
CA ASP A 43 -10.31 2.16 4.75
C ASP A 43 -9.71 1.80 6.11
N ASN A 44 -8.53 2.34 6.45
CA ASN A 44 -7.89 2.11 7.74
C ASN A 44 -8.61 2.81 8.89
N VAL A 45 -9.23 3.95 8.62
CA VAL A 45 -10.13 4.63 9.57
C VAL A 45 -11.39 3.80 9.80
N MET A 46 -11.97 3.23 8.74
CA MET A 46 -13.14 2.35 8.84
C MET A 46 -12.85 1.05 9.60
N LYS A 47 -11.65 0.46 9.43
CA LYS A 47 -11.19 -0.70 10.22
C LYS A 47 -11.16 -0.42 11.74
N ARG A 48 -11.13 0.85 12.16
CA ARG A 48 -11.20 1.27 13.58
C ARG A 48 -12.62 1.52 14.09
N GLY A 49 -13.65 1.19 13.30
CA GLY A 49 -15.05 1.30 13.71
C GLY A 49 -15.73 2.63 13.36
N ILE A 50 -15.07 3.50 12.58
CA ILE A 50 -15.66 4.77 12.15
C ILE A 50 -16.37 4.56 10.81
N THR A 51 -17.67 4.84 10.77
CA THR A 51 -18.45 4.74 9.52
C THR A 51 -18.21 5.96 8.63
N LEU A 52 -17.66 5.72 7.43
CA LEU A 52 -17.40 6.74 6.42
C LEU A 52 -17.90 6.25 5.05
N CYS A 53 -18.29 7.19 4.19
CA CYS A 53 -18.47 6.89 2.77
C CYS A 53 -17.10 6.92 2.10
N SER A 54 -16.47 5.74 1.91
CA SER A 54 -15.12 5.68 1.36
C SER A 54 -15.09 6.07 -0.12
N ARG A 55 -14.38 7.16 -0.43
CA ARG A 55 -14.05 7.59 -1.78
C ARG A 55 -12.65 8.17 -1.80
N CYS A 56 -11.86 7.73 -2.77
CA CYS A 56 -10.51 8.21 -3.03
C CYS A 56 -10.51 9.73 -3.22
N VAL A 57 -9.72 10.42 -2.42
CA VAL A 57 -9.60 11.89 -2.48
C VAL A 57 -9.09 12.40 -3.84
N LEU A 58 -8.37 11.57 -4.59
CA LEU A 58 -7.77 11.97 -5.87
C LEU A 58 -8.72 11.79 -7.06
N CYS A 59 -9.39 10.64 -7.17
CA CYS A 59 -10.26 10.36 -8.33
C CYS A 59 -11.76 10.44 -8.02
N GLY A 60 -12.19 10.35 -6.76
CA GLY A 60 -13.60 10.37 -6.36
C GLY A 60 -14.45 9.16 -6.79
N GLU A 61 -13.89 8.22 -7.55
CA GLU A 61 -14.61 7.12 -8.20
C GLU A 61 -14.59 5.80 -7.39
N THR A 62 -13.47 5.48 -6.75
CA THR A 62 -13.24 4.19 -6.07
C THR A 62 -12.99 4.41 -4.57
N SER A 63 -13.20 3.38 -3.74
CA SER A 63 -12.85 3.42 -2.31
C SER A 63 -11.37 3.77 -2.10
N GLU A 64 -11.09 4.62 -1.09
CA GLU A 64 -9.72 4.97 -0.74
C GLU A 64 -9.04 3.84 0.02
N THR A 65 -8.00 3.27 -0.58
CA THR A 65 -7.10 2.29 0.05
C THR A 65 -5.66 2.70 -0.23
N VAL A 66 -4.69 2.18 0.53
CA VAL A 66 -3.26 2.45 0.28
C VAL A 66 -2.86 2.10 -1.15
N ASN A 67 -3.21 0.90 -1.62
CA ASN A 67 -2.88 0.46 -2.98
C ASN A 67 -3.56 1.31 -4.05
N HIS A 68 -4.84 1.65 -3.85
CA HIS A 68 -5.52 2.52 -4.79
C HIS A 68 -4.85 3.91 -4.83
N LEU A 69 -4.66 4.57 -3.69
CA LEU A 69 -4.15 5.93 -3.62
C LEU A 69 -2.75 6.06 -4.25
N PHE A 70 -1.85 5.09 -4.02
CA PHE A 70 -0.46 5.18 -4.45
C PHE A 70 -0.10 4.43 -5.75
N LEU A 71 -0.91 3.45 -6.18
CA LEU A 71 -0.58 2.60 -7.33
C LEU A 71 -1.68 2.59 -8.40
N HIS A 72 -2.94 2.42 -8.02
CA HIS A 72 -4.02 2.14 -8.97
C HIS A 72 -4.91 3.33 -9.32
N CYS A 73 -4.84 4.43 -8.57
CA CYS A 73 -5.64 5.62 -8.85
C CYS A 73 -5.25 6.20 -10.20
N LYS A 74 -6.26 6.55 -11.02
CA LYS A 74 -6.05 7.15 -12.35
C LYS A 74 -5.14 8.37 -12.30
N PHE A 75 -5.35 9.25 -11.31
CA PHE A 75 -4.50 10.43 -11.10
C PHE A 75 -3.06 10.03 -10.81
N THR A 76 -2.86 9.09 -9.88
CA THR A 76 -1.52 8.62 -9.51
C THR A 76 -0.81 7.92 -10.65
N GLN A 77 -1.52 7.12 -11.46
CA GLN A 77 -0.97 6.53 -12.68
C GLN A 77 -0.51 7.58 -13.69
N GLN A 78 -1.25 8.69 -13.84
CA GLN A 78 -0.82 9.80 -14.68
C GLN A 78 0.46 10.45 -14.12
N LEU A 79 0.52 10.66 -12.81
CA LEU A 79 1.71 11.19 -12.14
C LEU A 79 2.95 10.31 -12.38
N TRP A 80 2.81 8.99 -12.25
CA TRP A 80 3.92 8.05 -12.51
C TRP A 80 4.42 8.06 -13.95
N ARG A 81 3.59 8.48 -14.92
CA ARG A 81 4.02 8.58 -16.33
C ARG A 81 4.84 9.84 -16.62
N VAL A 82 4.92 10.78 -15.68
CA VAL A 82 5.71 12.03 -15.84
C VAL A 82 7.17 11.82 -15.45
N PHE A 83 7.48 10.75 -14.70
CA PHE A 83 8.82 10.40 -14.23
C PHE A 83 9.35 9.18 -14.97
#